data_AF-A0AAN8JIJ8-F1
#
_entry.id   AF-A0AAN8JIJ8-F1
#
_cell.length_a   1.000
_cell.length_b   1.000
_cell.length_c   1.000
_cell.angle_alpha   90.00
_cell.angle_beta   90.00
_cell.angle_gamma   90.00
#
_symmetry.space_group_name_H-M   'P 1'
#
loop_
_entity.id
_entity.type
_entity.pdbx_description
1 polymer ?
#
loop_
_entity_poly.entity_id
_entity_poly.type
_entity_poly.pdbx_seq_one_letter_code
_entity_poly.pdbx_strand_id
1 'polypeptide(L)'
;MSSSQDALFIVKNGNLKPGKHINLGMAIKSMTDSKTLVRMLNRLGHVVNYHAIEQIETTLGESIQTRKLACPEGAVIGEVIGLAFDNFDELTGTLSGADTLHDTMGILYQNKRTQTWVDLTGIRNPEPGSQTKKKFAKKRNLQVMHHPLEPYRKKNMHEDFRLRHRGCWKSARRKQIG
;
A
#
# COMPACT_ATOMS: atom_id res chain seq x y z
N MET A 1 -14.12 28.21 -8.44
CA MET A 1 -14.70 28.11 -7.08
C MET A 1 -13.65 27.84 -5.99
N SER A 2 -12.53 28.59 -5.94
CA SER A 2 -11.49 28.44 -4.91
C SER A 2 -11.44 29.65 -3.97
N SER A 3 -11.55 30.87 -4.52
CA SER A 3 -11.51 32.12 -3.76
C SER A 3 -12.73 32.33 -2.84
N SER A 4 -13.91 31.86 -3.24
CA SER A 4 -15.13 31.97 -2.41
C SER A 4 -15.04 31.13 -1.13
N GLN A 5 -14.31 30.01 -1.16
CA GLN A 5 -14.10 29.17 0.01
C GLN A 5 -13.13 29.82 0.99
N ASP A 6 -12.09 30.51 0.49
CA ASP A 6 -11.18 31.28 1.34
C ASP A 6 -11.89 32.45 2.01
N ALA A 7 -12.70 33.20 1.25
CA ALA A 7 -13.53 34.27 1.80
C ALA A 7 -14.47 33.74 2.89
N LEU A 8 -15.11 32.59 2.65
CA LEU A 8 -16.01 31.96 3.62
C LEU A 8 -15.28 31.51 4.89
N PHE A 9 -14.08 30.92 4.75
CA PHE A 9 -13.25 30.50 5.86
C PHE A 9 -12.83 31.69 6.73
N ILE A 10 -12.41 32.80 6.10
CA ILE A 10 -12.00 34.03 6.78
C ILE A 10 -13.21 34.69 7.47
N VAL A 11 -14.33 34.87 6.77
CA VAL A 11 -15.57 35.47 7.32
C VAL A 11 -16.11 34.67 8.50
N LYS A 12 -15.98 33.34 8.46
CA LYS A 12 -16.40 32.46 9.56
C LYS A 12 -15.31 32.26 10.62
N ASN A 13 -14.19 32.97 10.54
CA ASN A 13 -13.07 32.88 11.47
C ASN A 13 -12.60 31.43 11.70
N GLY A 14 -12.56 30.63 10.63
CA GLY A 14 -12.18 29.22 10.67
C GLY A 14 -13.19 28.26 11.31
N ASN A 15 -14.36 28.73 11.77
CA ASN A 15 -15.41 27.86 12.32
C ASN A 15 -15.99 26.94 11.25
N LEU A 16 -16.16 27.46 10.04
CA LEU A 16 -16.51 26.65 8.88
C LEU A 16 -15.22 26.24 8.18
N LYS A 17 -15.08 24.94 7.89
CA LYS A 17 -13.90 24.35 7.25
C LYS A 17 -14.29 23.86 5.84
N PRO A 18 -14.12 24.68 4.79
CA PRO A 18 -14.43 24.29 3.43
C PRO A 18 -13.59 23.08 2.99
N GLY A 19 -14.10 22.32 2.01
CA GLY A 19 -13.41 21.16 1.48
C GLY A 19 -12.01 21.48 0.96
N LYS A 20 -11.80 22.66 0.34
CA LYS A 20 -10.48 23.13 -0.07
C LYS A 20 -9.49 23.16 1.11
N HIS A 21 -9.84 23.83 2.21
CA HIS A 21 -8.95 24.02 3.36
C HIS A 21 -8.57 22.71 4.03
N ILE A 22 -9.49 21.75 4.07
CA ILE A 22 -9.22 20.39 4.58
C ILE A 22 -8.32 19.63 3.61
N ASN A 23 -8.69 19.53 2.33
CA ASN A 23 -7.96 18.74 1.34
C ASN A 23 -6.55 19.28 1.10
N LEU A 24 -6.40 20.61 1.00
CA LEU A 24 -5.11 21.27 0.84
C LEU A 24 -4.22 21.05 2.05
N GLY A 25 -4.77 21.09 3.27
CA GLY A 25 -4.04 20.80 4.49
C GLY A 25 -3.55 19.37 4.60
N MET A 26 -4.45 18.41 4.31
CA MET A 26 -4.11 16.99 4.26
C MET A 26 -3.00 16.72 3.24
N ALA A 27 -3.13 17.26 2.02
CA ALA A 27 -2.13 17.07 0.96
C ALA A 27 -0.76 17.63 1.36
N ILE A 28 -0.72 18.84 1.91
CA ILE A 28 0.53 19.49 2.33
C ILE A 28 1.20 18.73 3.48
N LYS A 29 0.42 18.29 4.47
CA LYS A 29 0.95 17.46 5.55
C LYS A 29 1.50 16.15 5.00
N SER A 30 0.77 15.47 4.11
CA SER A 30 1.22 14.22 3.50
C SER A 30 2.48 14.35 2.65
N MET A 31 2.68 15.48 1.97
CA MET A 31 3.85 15.68 1.09
C MET A 31 5.10 16.16 1.84
N THR A 32 4.94 16.96 2.89
CA THR A 32 6.06 17.67 3.53
C THR A 32 6.31 17.27 4.98
N ASP A 33 5.33 16.63 5.62
CA ASP A 33 5.25 16.32 7.05
C ASP A 33 5.65 17.49 7.98
N SER A 34 5.54 18.73 7.48
CA SER A 34 6.05 19.91 8.15
C SER A 34 4.96 20.65 8.88
N LYS A 35 4.93 20.49 10.21
CA LYS A 35 4.03 21.24 11.10
C LYS A 35 4.17 22.76 10.94
N THR A 36 5.39 23.25 10.74
CA THR A 36 5.67 24.68 10.57
C THR A 36 5.01 25.23 9.31
N LEU A 37 5.10 24.49 8.21
CA LEU A 37 4.52 24.89 6.93
C LEU A 37 2.99 24.93 6.99
N VAL A 38 2.36 23.90 7.58
CA VAL A 38 0.90 23.89 7.77
C VAL A 38 0.45 25.07 8.65
N ARG A 39 1.16 25.37 9.73
CA ARG A 39 0.85 26.54 10.58
C ARG A 39 0.98 27.86 9.82
N MET A 40 1.98 28.02 8.97
CA MET A 40 2.14 29.23 8.15
C MET A 40 0.94 29.42 7.21
N LEU A 41 0.52 28.36 6.52
CA LEU A 41 -0.62 28.41 5.61
C LEU A 41 -1.97 28.60 6.32
N ASN A 42 -2.09 28.06 7.53
CA ASN A 42 -3.25 28.32 8.39
C ASN A 42 -3.33 29.79 8.81
N ARG A 43 -2.19 30.41 9.19
CA ARG A 43 -2.13 31.85 9.49
C ARG A 43 -2.48 32.73 8.30
N LEU A 44 -2.18 32.26 7.08
CA LEU A 44 -2.58 32.93 5.84
C LEU A 44 -4.05 32.68 5.44
N GLY A 45 -4.79 31.87 6.19
CA GLY A 45 -6.21 31.61 5.95
C GLY A 45 -6.51 30.64 4.81
N HIS A 46 -5.51 29.88 4.35
CA HIS A 46 -5.66 28.95 3.21
C HIS A 46 -5.90 27.49 3.62
N VAL A 47 -5.58 27.14 4.86
CA VAL A 47 -5.61 25.76 5.36
C VAL A 47 -6.20 25.73 6.76
N VAL A 48 -6.79 24.60 7.15
CA VAL A 48 -7.24 24.34 8.53
C VAL A 48 -6.07 24.25 9.51
N ASN A 49 -6.35 24.35 10.81
CA ASN A 49 -5.30 24.17 11.83
C ASN A 49 -4.70 22.75 11.74
N TYR A 50 -3.39 22.63 11.96
CA TYR A 50 -2.66 21.38 11.97
C TYR A 50 -3.30 20.31 12.90
N HIS A 51 -3.77 20.72 14.10
CA HIS A 51 -4.44 19.81 15.01
C HIS A 51 -5.75 19.23 14.43
N ALA A 52 -6.48 20.01 13.64
CA ALA A 52 -7.70 19.51 12.99
C ALA A 52 -7.36 18.44 11.93
N ILE A 53 -6.20 18.56 11.28
CA ILE A 53 -5.71 17.57 10.31
C ILE A 53 -5.32 16.28 11.03
N GLU A 54 -4.55 16.36 12.13
CA GLU A 54 -4.20 15.18 12.95
C GLU A 54 -5.44 14.47 13.49
N GLN A 55 -6.47 15.21 13.91
CA GLN A 55 -7.73 14.64 14.33
C GLN A 55 -8.41 13.87 13.20
N ILE A 56 -8.45 14.43 11.98
CA ILE A 56 -9.04 13.75 10.81
C ILE A 56 -8.29 12.47 10.50
N GLU A 57 -6.94 12.49 10.48
CA GLU A 57 -6.12 11.29 10.26
C GLU A 57 -6.35 10.24 11.34
N THR A 58 -6.40 10.65 12.61
CA THR A 58 -6.65 9.75 13.74
C THR A 58 -8.03 9.11 13.63
N THR A 59 -9.08 9.90 13.41
CA THR A 59 -10.45 9.38 13.22
C THR A 59 -10.54 8.47 11.99
N LEU A 60 -9.83 8.78 10.91
CA LEU A 60 -9.76 7.91 9.74
C LEU A 60 -9.09 6.58 10.08
N GLY A 61 -7.95 6.60 10.78
CA GLY A 61 -7.26 5.41 11.25
C GLY A 61 -8.13 4.54 12.17
N GLU A 62 -8.81 5.16 13.14
CA GLU A 62 -9.77 4.50 14.03
C GLU A 62 -10.93 3.88 13.25
N SER A 63 -11.45 4.57 12.23
CA SER A 63 -12.55 4.06 11.40
C SER A 63 -12.13 2.81 10.61
N ILE A 64 -10.91 2.80 10.07
CA ILE A 64 -10.32 1.66 9.35
C ILE A 64 -10.11 0.49 10.31
N GLN A 65 -9.54 0.75 11.49
CA GLN A 65 -9.31 -0.28 12.51
C GLN A 65 -10.61 -0.89 13.03
N THR A 66 -11.63 -0.05 13.27
CA THR A 66 -12.95 -0.47 13.75
C THR A 66 -13.69 -1.31 12.72
N ARG A 67 -13.52 -1.01 11.42
CA ARG A 67 -14.16 -1.75 10.33
C ARG A 67 -13.78 -3.24 10.37
N LYS A 68 -12.64 -3.62 10.98
CA LYS A 68 -12.11 -5.01 11.05
C LYS A 68 -12.15 -5.75 9.71
N LEU A 69 -12.16 -5.01 8.60
CA LEU A 69 -12.12 -5.62 7.28
C LEU A 69 -10.67 -5.96 7.00
N ALA A 70 -10.40 -7.27 6.94
CA ALA A 70 -9.11 -7.79 6.51
C ALA A 70 -8.88 -7.60 5.00
N CYS A 71 -9.87 -7.05 4.27
CA CYS A 71 -9.86 -6.93 2.83
C CYS A 71 -9.90 -5.46 2.40
N PRO A 72 -9.07 -5.05 1.42
CA PRO A 72 -9.11 -3.71 0.85
C PRO A 72 -10.45 -3.42 0.18
N GLU A 73 -10.76 -2.14 0.01
CA GLU A 73 -12.01 -1.70 -0.60
C GLU A 73 -12.15 -2.23 -2.03
N GLY A 74 -13.31 -2.81 -2.34
CA GLY A 74 -13.58 -3.47 -3.62
C GLY A 74 -13.28 -4.97 -3.66
N ALA A 75 -12.58 -5.52 -2.65
CA ALA A 75 -12.38 -6.95 -2.56
C ALA A 75 -13.59 -7.64 -1.90
N VAL A 76 -14.09 -8.71 -2.55
CA VAL A 76 -15.24 -9.49 -2.07
C VAL A 76 -14.75 -10.57 -1.11
N ILE A 77 -15.29 -10.57 0.11
CA ILE A 77 -14.97 -11.57 1.13
C ILE A 77 -15.56 -12.92 0.71
N GLY A 78 -14.74 -13.98 0.77
CA GLY A 78 -15.16 -15.36 0.45
C GLY A 78 -14.93 -15.78 -1.01
N GLU A 79 -14.47 -14.86 -1.86
CA GLU A 79 -14.02 -15.19 -3.22
C GLU A 79 -12.53 -15.58 -3.24
N VAL A 80 -12.15 -16.37 -4.24
CA VAL A 80 -10.75 -16.75 -4.46
C VAL A 80 -9.95 -15.48 -4.78
N ILE A 81 -8.87 -15.26 -4.01
CA ILE A 81 -7.93 -14.16 -4.23
C ILE A 81 -6.64 -14.68 -4.85
N GLY A 82 -6.11 -13.92 -5.80
CA GLY A 82 -4.72 -14.00 -6.21
C GLY A 82 -3.93 -12.91 -5.50
N LEU A 83 -2.78 -13.27 -4.94
CA LEU A 83 -1.82 -12.34 -4.36
C LEU A 83 -0.51 -12.50 -5.12
N ALA A 84 0.03 -11.39 -5.61
CA ALA A 84 1.38 -11.32 -6.16
C ALA A 84 2.15 -10.30 -5.34
N PHE A 85 3.34 -10.67 -4.88
CA PHE A 85 4.26 -9.77 -4.19
C PHE A 85 5.54 -9.66 -5.00
N ASP A 86 6.08 -8.46 -5.06
CA ASP A 86 7.37 -8.18 -5.68
C ASP A 86 8.16 -7.19 -4.83
N ASN A 87 9.48 -7.24 -4.96
CA ASN A 87 10.36 -6.28 -4.31
C ASN A 87 10.38 -5.01 -5.17
N PHE A 88 9.91 -3.91 -4.61
CA PHE A 88 10.04 -2.60 -5.20
C PHE A 88 11.35 -1.97 -4.70
N ASP A 89 12.40 -2.17 -5.48
CA ASP A 89 13.73 -1.65 -5.20
C ASP A 89 14.01 -0.41 -6.07
N GLU A 90 13.98 0.78 -5.47
CA GLU A 90 14.32 2.04 -6.14
C GLU A 90 15.75 2.47 -5.77
N LEU A 91 16.46 3.10 -6.71
CA LEU A 91 17.81 3.65 -6.53
C LEU A 91 18.91 2.62 -6.17
N THR A 92 18.78 1.39 -6.66
CA THR A 92 19.70 0.25 -6.39
C THR A 92 21.15 0.40 -6.91
N GLY A 93 21.51 1.54 -7.50
CA GLY A 93 22.82 1.79 -8.11
C GLY A 93 23.92 2.22 -7.15
N THR A 94 23.68 2.29 -5.84
CA THR A 94 24.70 2.72 -4.87
C THR A 94 25.55 1.54 -4.39
N LEU A 95 26.89 1.68 -4.46
CA LEU A 95 27.84 0.68 -3.97
C LEU A 95 27.72 0.44 -2.45
N SER A 96 27.19 1.42 -1.72
CA SER A 96 26.98 1.37 -0.28
C SER A 96 25.62 0.79 0.14
N GLY A 97 24.63 0.77 -0.75
CA GLY A 97 23.24 0.49 -0.38
C GLY A 97 22.60 1.55 0.52
N ALA A 98 23.22 2.73 0.66
CA ALA A 98 22.63 3.87 1.38
C ALA A 98 21.67 4.62 0.45
N ASP A 99 20.61 5.19 1.04
CA ASP A 99 19.52 5.91 0.34
C ASP A 99 18.80 5.09 -0.73
N THR A 100 18.83 3.76 -0.62
CA THR A 100 18.04 2.86 -1.45
C THR A 100 16.70 2.59 -0.77
N LEU A 101 15.62 2.58 -1.56
CA LEU A 101 14.31 2.20 -1.07
C LEU A 101 14.13 0.71 -1.33
N HIS A 102 13.96 -0.06 -0.25
CA HIS A 102 13.67 -1.48 -0.29
C HIS A 102 12.28 -1.69 0.30
N ASP A 103 11.25 -1.75 -0.55
CA ASP A 103 9.88 -2.01 -0.12
C ASP A 103 9.33 -3.29 -0.76
N THR A 104 8.40 -3.98 -0.10
CA THR A 104 7.71 -5.14 -0.65
C THR A 104 6.31 -4.74 -1.05
N MET A 105 6.07 -4.62 -2.35
CA MET A 105 4.77 -4.26 -2.89
C MET A 105 3.95 -5.50 -3.20
N GLY A 106 2.65 -5.43 -2.96
CA GLY A 106 1.71 -6.51 -3.20
C GLY A 106 0.53 -6.06 -4.05
N ILE A 107 0.10 -6.90 -4.99
CA ILE A 107 -1.13 -6.73 -5.76
C ILE A 107 -2.09 -7.84 -5.36
N LEU A 108 -3.32 -7.44 -5.01
CA LEU A 108 -4.45 -8.33 -4.83
C LEU A 108 -5.33 -8.25 -6.07
N TYR A 109 -5.64 -9.40 -6.67
CA TYR A 109 -6.60 -9.48 -7.76
C TYR A 109 -7.68 -10.53 -7.48
N GLN A 110 -8.88 -10.24 -7.92
CA GLN A 110 -10.04 -11.13 -7.85
C GLN A 110 -10.72 -11.13 -9.21
N ASN A 111 -11.25 -12.30 -9.61
CA ASN A 111 -12.09 -12.36 -10.79
C ASN A 111 -13.39 -11.58 -10.54
N LYS A 112 -13.80 -10.76 -11.51
CA LYS A 112 -15.13 -10.13 -11.47
C LYS A 112 -16.17 -11.24 -11.48
N ARG A 113 -17.08 -11.26 -10.50
CA ARG A 113 -18.30 -12.06 -10.65
C ARG A 113 -19.04 -11.54 -11.88
N THR A 114 -19.22 -12.39 -12.88
CA THR A 114 -20.27 -12.18 -13.87
C THR A 114 -21.57 -12.19 -13.08
N GLN A 115 -22.22 -11.04 -12.94
CA GLN A 115 -23.52 -10.95 -12.28
C GLN A 115 -24.55 -11.68 -13.16
N THR A 116 -24.73 -12.97 -12.98
CA THR A 116 -26.06 -13.55 -13.18
C THR A 116 -26.89 -13.09 -11.99
N TRP A 117 -27.84 -12.20 -12.25
CA TRP A 117 -28.85 -11.79 -11.30
C TRP A 117 -29.58 -13.04 -10.79
N VAL A 118 -29.22 -13.51 -9.60
CA VAL A 118 -30.06 -14.39 -8.81
C VAL A 118 -30.50 -13.57 -7.62
N ASP A 119 -31.78 -13.20 -7.63
CA ASP A 119 -32.46 -12.44 -6.59
C ASP A 119 -32.16 -13.01 -5.20
N LEU A 120 -31.55 -12.20 -4.34
CA LEU A 120 -31.31 -12.52 -2.93
C LEU A 120 -32.48 -12.08 -2.04
N THR A 121 -33.73 -12.21 -2.50
CA THR A 121 -34.92 -11.98 -1.65
C THR A 121 -35.23 -13.18 -0.71
N GLY A 122 -34.29 -14.12 -0.56
CA GLY A 122 -34.48 -15.37 0.17
C GLY A 122 -33.72 -15.52 1.49
N ILE A 123 -33.42 -14.45 2.24
CA ILE A 123 -32.89 -14.61 3.61
C ILE A 123 -34.08 -14.65 4.59
N ARG A 124 -34.63 -15.85 4.80
CA ARG A 124 -35.47 -16.14 5.98
C ARG A 124 -34.59 -16.10 7.23
N ASN A 125 -35.02 -15.35 8.24
CA ASN A 125 -34.42 -15.35 9.57
C ASN A 125 -34.40 -16.79 10.14
N PRO A 126 -33.28 -17.28 10.72
CA PRO A 126 -33.28 -18.55 11.42
C PRO A 126 -33.87 -18.40 12.83
N GLU A 127 -34.87 -19.24 13.13
CA GLU A 127 -35.49 -19.45 14.44
C GLU A 127 -34.48 -19.86 15.53
N PRO A 128 -34.73 -19.53 16.82
CA PRO A 128 -33.80 -19.80 17.90
C PRO A 128 -34.01 -21.22 18.46
N GLY A 129 -33.03 -22.10 18.27
CA GLY A 129 -32.94 -23.31 19.10
C GLY A 129 -32.33 -24.55 18.45
N SER A 130 -31.00 -24.70 18.57
CA SER A 130 -30.39 -25.97 18.97
C SER A 130 -28.89 -25.78 19.21
N GLN A 131 -28.48 -26.04 20.45
CA GLN A 131 -27.09 -25.97 20.88
C GLN A 131 -26.28 -27.07 20.18
N THR A 132 -25.49 -26.71 19.18
CA THR A 132 -24.43 -27.59 18.65
C THR A 132 -23.08 -27.14 19.20
N LYS A 133 -22.42 -28.05 19.93
CA LYS A 133 -21.14 -27.81 20.62
C LYS A 133 -20.08 -27.26 19.65
N LYS A 134 -19.65 -26.02 19.85
CA LYS A 134 -18.53 -25.41 19.10
C LYS A 134 -17.25 -26.15 19.45
N LYS A 135 -16.68 -26.90 18.51
CA LYS A 135 -15.28 -27.34 18.60
C LYS A 135 -14.41 -26.10 18.42
N PHE A 136 -13.71 -25.69 19.48
CA PHE A 136 -12.73 -24.62 19.39
C PHE A 136 -11.66 -24.99 18.36
N ALA A 137 -11.54 -24.19 17.31
CA ALA A 137 -10.44 -24.31 16.35
C ALA A 137 -9.13 -24.06 17.10
N LYS A 138 -8.23 -25.05 17.04
CA LYS A 138 -6.91 -25.02 17.69
C LYS A 138 -6.14 -23.79 17.15
N LYS A 139 -5.79 -22.83 18.02
CA LYS A 139 -4.89 -21.73 17.67
C LYS A 139 -3.60 -22.33 17.10
N ARG A 140 -3.24 -21.96 15.88
CA ARG A 140 -1.95 -22.32 15.29
C ARG A 140 -0.88 -21.47 15.99
N ASN A 141 -0.01 -22.10 16.78
CA ASN A 141 1.19 -21.44 17.29
C ASN A 141 2.19 -21.28 16.14
N LEU A 142 2.81 -20.10 16.06
CA LEU A 142 3.91 -19.81 15.15
C LEU A 142 5.09 -20.73 15.50
N GLN A 143 5.42 -21.66 14.62
CA GLN A 143 6.66 -22.42 14.73
C GLN A 143 7.77 -21.57 14.12
N VAL A 144 8.59 -20.95 14.96
CA VAL A 144 9.80 -20.27 14.52
C VAL A 144 10.81 -21.37 14.15
N MET A 145 10.91 -21.65 12.86
CA MET A 145 11.92 -22.56 12.31
C MET A 145 13.25 -21.81 12.28
N HIS A 146 14.18 -22.20 13.14
CA HIS A 146 15.54 -21.66 13.12
C HIS A 146 16.28 -22.29 11.94
N HIS A 147 16.42 -21.56 10.84
CA HIS A 147 17.28 -21.96 9.74
C HIS A 147 18.68 -21.42 10.01
N PRO A 148 19.72 -22.26 10.07
CA PRO A 148 21.09 -21.76 10.08
C PRO A 148 21.30 -21.01 8.76
N LEU A 149 21.53 -19.71 8.85
CA LEU A 149 21.85 -18.88 7.69
C LEU A 149 23.20 -19.36 7.13
N GLU A 150 23.18 -20.00 5.97
CA GLU A 150 24.43 -20.27 5.27
C GLU A 150 25.03 -18.93 4.77
N PRO A 151 26.34 -18.69 4.96
CA PRO A 151 26.99 -17.51 4.43
C PRO A 151 26.80 -17.40 2.92
N TYR A 152 26.28 -16.26 2.46
CA TYR A 152 26.07 -15.98 1.05
C TYR A 152 27.37 -16.08 0.26
N ARG A 153 27.53 -17.13 -0.54
CA ARG A 153 28.64 -17.24 -1.49
C ARG A 153 28.35 -16.34 -2.70
N LYS A 154 28.95 -15.15 -2.70
CA LYS A 154 29.00 -14.27 -3.86
C LYS A 154 29.62 -15.04 -5.03
N LYS A 155 28.81 -15.42 -6.03
CA LYS A 155 29.33 -16.02 -7.27
C LYS A 155 30.13 -14.94 -8.01
N ASN A 156 31.41 -15.21 -8.28
CA ASN A 156 32.23 -14.35 -9.11
C ASN A 156 31.68 -14.36 -10.54
N MET A 157 30.89 -13.34 -10.88
CA MET A 157 30.25 -13.16 -12.20
C MET A 157 31.24 -13.17 -13.37
N HIS A 158 32.52 -12.94 -13.09
CA HIS A 158 33.58 -12.82 -14.10
C HIS A 158 33.97 -14.15 -14.78
N GLU A 159 33.84 -15.31 -14.13
CA GLU A 159 34.20 -16.60 -14.75
C GLU A 159 33.08 -17.17 -15.64
N ASP A 160 31.82 -16.96 -15.24
CA ASP A 160 30.66 -17.51 -15.95
C ASP A 160 30.47 -16.82 -17.32
N PHE A 161 30.80 -15.53 -17.42
CA PHE A 161 30.83 -14.80 -18.70
C PHE A 161 31.91 -15.34 -19.66
N ARG A 162 33.09 -15.70 -19.13
CA ARG A 162 34.18 -16.26 -19.93
C ARG A 162 33.89 -17.68 -20.42
N LEU A 163 33.13 -18.48 -19.67
CA LEU A 163 32.77 -19.84 -20.03
C LEU A 163 31.62 -19.89 -21.04
N ARG A 164 30.59 -19.05 -20.88
CA ARG A 164 29.42 -19.03 -21.79
C ARG A 164 29.70 -18.44 -23.17
N HIS A 165 30.74 -17.61 -23.33
CA HIS A 165 31.01 -16.91 -24.59
C HIS A 165 32.20 -17.44 -25.42
N ARG A 166 32.88 -18.54 -25.03
CA ARG A 166 33.99 -19.10 -25.84
C ARG A 166 33.56 -19.59 -27.23
N GLY A 167 32.29 -19.96 -27.41
CA GLY A 167 31.75 -20.42 -28.70
C GLY A 167 31.38 -19.30 -29.67
N CYS A 168 31.04 -18.11 -29.17
CA CYS A 168 30.49 -17.03 -30.00
C CYS A 168 31.58 -16.29 -30.80
N TRP A 169 32.82 -16.29 -30.32
CA TRP A 169 33.92 -15.54 -30.95
C TRP A 169 34.67 -16.30 -32.05
N LYS A 170 34.44 -17.61 -32.24
CA LYS A 170 35.04 -18.36 -33.36
C LYS A 170 34.31 -18.16 -34.69
N SER A 171 33.06 -17.68 -34.67
CA SER A 171 32.25 -17.45 -35.88
C SER A 171 32.53 -16.09 -36.54
N ALA A 172 32.99 -15.10 -35.78
CA ALA A 172 33.24 -13.74 -36.30
C ALA A 172 34.57 -13.58 -37.06
N ARG A 173 35.46 -14.59 -37.06
CA ARG A 173 36.78 -14.52 -37.72
C ARG A 173 36.87 -15.23 -39.08
N ARG A 174 35.76 -15.69 -39.65
CA ARG A 174 35.72 -16.36 -40.98
C ARG A 174 35.03 -15.57 -42.10
N LYS A 175 34.62 -14.32 -41.87
CA LYS A 175 33.96 -13.46 -42.88
C LYS A 175 34.76 -12.20 -43.26
N GLN A 176 36.09 -12.27 -43.23
CA GLN A 176 36.96 -11.23 -43.76
C GLN A 176 38.21 -11.80 -44.46
N ILE A 177 38.06 -12.84 -45.30
CA ILE A 177 38.97 -13.08 -46.44
C ILE A 177 38.13 -13.83 -47.49
N GLY A 178 37.91 -13.20 -48.64
CA GLY A 178 37.07 -13.68 -49.73
C GLY A 178 36.51 -12.50 -50.50
#